data_AF-A0A6A5QVQ4-F1
#
_entry.id   AF-A0A6A5QVQ4-F1
#
_cell.length_a   1.000
_cell.length_b   1.000
_cell.length_c   1.000
_cell.angle_alpha   90.00
_cell.angle_beta   90.00
_cell.angle_gamma   90.00
#
_symmetry.space_group_name_H-M   'P 1'
#
loop_
_entity.id
_entity.type
_entity.pdbx_description
1 polymer ?
#
loop_
_entity_poly.entity_id
_entity_poly.type
_entity_poly.pdbx_seq_one_letter_code
_entity_poly.pdbx_strand_id
1 'polypeptide(L)'
;MDNARSAKRFGRPITSQIRQHHARNRKSHARAPLRIPDPSGFSGEVEAFNISTSTLARSYYEGVVLNTVTTSVSTKEITLPRGSFWVSAKQKNAGLAFVCLEPENIDIYVSFGIVPVEVANEYPVFKKV
;
A
#
# COMPACT_ATOMS: atom_id res chain seq x y z
N MET A 1 10.90 -66.17 -22.10
CA MET A 1 9.94 -65.48 -22.98
C MET A 1 8.72 -65.14 -22.14
N ASP A 2 8.26 -63.92 -21.94
CA ASP A 2 8.86 -62.60 -22.05
C ASP A 2 8.02 -61.66 -21.17
N ASN A 3 8.64 -60.58 -20.72
CA ASN A 3 8.20 -59.72 -19.62
C ASN A 3 7.37 -58.52 -20.11
N ALA A 4 6.12 -58.34 -19.66
CA ALA A 4 5.28 -57.19 -20.01
C ALA A 4 5.16 -56.16 -18.87
N ARG A 5 6.27 -55.41 -18.74
CA ARG A 5 6.46 -54.01 -18.34
C ARG A 5 5.29 -53.23 -17.69
N SER A 6 5.49 -52.95 -16.39
CA SER A 6 5.56 -51.62 -15.76
C SER A 6 5.03 -50.42 -16.57
N ALA A 7 3.82 -49.95 -16.21
CA ALA A 7 3.28 -48.67 -16.63
C ALA A 7 4.01 -47.52 -15.91
N LYS A 8 4.98 -46.93 -16.61
CA LYS A 8 5.74 -45.76 -16.18
C LYS A 8 4.80 -44.57 -15.96
N ARG A 9 4.79 -44.02 -14.74
CA ARG A 9 4.16 -42.72 -14.39
C ARG A 9 4.76 -41.62 -15.26
N PHE A 10 4.10 -41.26 -16.36
CA PHE A 10 4.46 -40.08 -17.13
C PHE A 10 4.07 -38.84 -16.34
N GLY A 11 5.08 -38.04 -15.97
CA GLY A 11 4.88 -36.74 -15.35
C GLY A 11 3.98 -35.85 -16.21
N ARG A 12 3.15 -35.05 -15.54
CA ARG A 12 2.20 -34.15 -16.22
C ARG A 12 2.92 -33.28 -17.27
N PRO A 13 2.34 -33.08 -18.45
CA PRO A 13 2.97 -32.29 -19.51
C PRO A 13 3.29 -30.88 -19.02
N ILE A 14 4.46 -30.36 -19.42
CA ILE A 14 5.02 -29.07 -18.97
C ILE A 14 4.01 -27.93 -19.15
N THR A 15 3.20 -27.97 -20.21
CA THR A 15 2.13 -27.01 -20.49
C THR A 15 1.08 -26.95 -19.37
N SER A 16 0.77 -28.10 -18.73
CA SER A 16 -0.14 -28.16 -17.59
C SER A 16 0.49 -27.61 -16.32
N GLN A 17 1.80 -27.76 -16.14
CA GLN A 17 2.52 -27.18 -15.00
C GLN A 17 2.64 -25.66 -15.14
N ILE A 18 2.92 -25.15 -16.35
CA ILE A 18 2.95 -23.71 -16.66
C ILE A 18 1.57 -23.09 -16.47
N ARG A 19 0.48 -23.72 -16.95
CA ARG A 19 -0.89 -23.26 -16.70
C ARG A 19 -1.24 -23.25 -15.21
N GLN A 20 -0.83 -24.28 -14.45
CA GLN A 20 -1.05 -24.32 -13.00
C GLN A 20 -0.21 -23.25 -12.27
N HIS A 21 1.01 -22.98 -12.72
CA HIS A 21 1.87 -21.92 -12.17
C HIS A 21 1.28 -20.53 -12.44
N HIS A 22 0.80 -20.26 -13.66
CA HIS A 22 0.10 -19.01 -13.99
C HIS A 22 -1.25 -18.87 -13.27
N ALA A 23 -2.02 -19.95 -13.11
CA ALA A 23 -3.29 -19.92 -12.38
C ALA A 23 -3.09 -19.70 -10.87
N ARG A 24 -2.01 -20.25 -10.29
CA ARG A 24 -1.63 -19.98 -8.88
C ARG A 24 -1.15 -18.53 -8.70
N ASN A 25 -0.38 -17.97 -9.64
CA ASN A 25 0.06 -16.58 -9.59
C ASN A 25 -1.04 -15.56 -9.93
N ARG A 26 -2.15 -15.96 -10.56
CA ARG A 26 -3.30 -15.05 -10.71
C ARG A 26 -4.04 -14.77 -9.40
N LYS A 27 -3.96 -15.65 -8.41
CA LYS A 27 -4.60 -15.43 -7.10
C LYS A 27 -3.77 -14.54 -6.15
N SER A 28 -2.52 -14.23 -6.48
CA SER A 28 -1.62 -13.40 -5.66
C SER A 28 -1.53 -11.94 -6.10
N HIS A 29 -2.41 -11.50 -7.01
CA HIS A 29 -2.49 -10.08 -7.36
C HIS A 29 -2.84 -9.31 -6.09
N ALA A 30 -1.96 -8.41 -5.67
CA ALA A 30 -2.21 -7.43 -4.64
C ALA A 30 -3.62 -6.89 -4.86
N ARG A 31 -4.52 -7.10 -3.89
CA ARG A 31 -5.84 -6.46 -3.97
C ARG A 31 -5.57 -4.97 -4.00
N ALA A 32 -5.86 -4.33 -5.14
CA ALA A 32 -5.86 -2.89 -5.24
C ALA A 32 -6.62 -2.32 -4.02
N PRO A 33 -6.18 -1.19 -3.45
CA PRO A 33 -6.87 -0.60 -2.31
C PRO A 33 -8.36 -0.54 -2.61
N LEU A 34 -9.15 -1.14 -1.72
CA LEU A 34 -10.57 -1.24 -1.94
C LEU A 34 -11.11 0.18 -1.77
N ARG A 35 -11.72 0.71 -2.82
CA ARG A 35 -12.61 1.86 -2.66
C ARG A 35 -13.60 1.50 -1.55
N ILE A 36 -13.76 2.37 -0.55
CA ILE A 36 -14.56 2.05 0.65
C ILE A 36 -15.87 1.36 0.21
N PRO A 37 -16.10 0.10 0.62
CA PRO A 37 -17.16 -0.73 0.05
C PRO A 37 -18.56 -0.29 0.48
N ASP A 38 -18.64 0.56 1.51
CA ASP A 38 -19.90 1.15 1.94
C ASP A 38 -20.24 2.39 1.08
N PRO A 39 -21.42 2.43 0.43
CA PRO A 39 -21.94 3.64 -0.17
C PRO A 39 -22.04 4.85 0.80
N SER A 40 -21.99 4.67 2.12
CA SER A 40 -22.07 5.77 3.08
C SER A 40 -20.73 6.48 3.37
N GLY A 41 -19.60 5.86 3.01
CA GLY A 41 -18.25 6.34 3.41
C GLY A 41 -17.66 5.52 4.55
N PHE A 42 -16.62 6.03 5.21
CA PHE A 42 -16.07 5.43 6.43
C PHE A 42 -16.37 6.36 7.61
N SER A 43 -16.80 5.80 8.75
CA SER A 43 -16.83 6.53 10.01
C SER A 43 -16.20 5.69 11.11
N GLY A 44 -15.39 6.33 11.95
CA GLY A 44 -14.77 5.67 13.10
C GLY A 44 -13.50 6.37 13.57
N GLU A 45 -13.03 5.94 14.74
CA GLU A 45 -11.80 6.43 15.34
C GLU A 45 -10.55 6.08 14.53
N VAL A 46 -9.66 7.06 14.36
CA VAL A 46 -8.39 6.95 13.67
C VAL A 46 -7.27 7.68 14.41
N GLU A 47 -6.03 7.28 14.15
CA GLU A 47 -4.86 8.12 14.36
C GLU A 47 -4.71 9.09 13.17
N ALA A 48 -4.50 10.36 13.49
CA ALA A 48 -4.27 11.45 12.55
C ALA A 48 -2.94 12.15 12.87
N PHE A 49 -2.23 12.53 11.82
CA PHE A 49 -0.93 13.20 11.93
C PHE A 49 -1.09 14.70 11.60
N ASN A 50 -0.68 15.55 12.53
CA ASN A 50 -0.65 17.00 12.33
C ASN A 50 0.78 17.42 12.02
N ILE A 51 0.99 18.19 10.95
CA ILE A 51 2.32 18.64 10.53
C ILE A 51 2.83 19.70 11.51
N SER A 52 3.89 19.35 12.25
CA SER A 52 4.55 20.20 13.23
C SER A 52 5.65 21.06 12.58
N THR A 53 6.39 20.50 11.62
CA THR A 53 7.42 21.22 10.87
C THR A 53 7.39 20.82 9.40
N SER A 54 7.87 21.72 8.53
CA SER A 54 8.10 21.45 7.10
C SER A 54 9.31 22.25 6.64
N THR A 55 10.30 21.56 6.08
CA THR A 55 11.57 22.16 5.65
C THR A 55 11.93 21.66 4.26
N LEU A 56 12.05 22.60 3.32
CA LEU A 56 12.51 22.30 1.96
C LEU A 56 14.04 22.17 1.91
N ALA A 57 14.51 21.18 1.17
CA ALA A 57 15.91 21.00 0.86
C ALA A 57 16.44 22.19 0.02
N ARG A 58 17.75 22.44 0.12
CA ARG A 58 18.43 23.51 -0.64
C ARG A 58 18.97 23.04 -1.99
N SER A 59 18.89 21.75 -2.27
CA SER A 59 19.38 21.11 -3.49
C SER A 59 18.36 20.12 -4.00
N TYR A 60 18.45 19.83 -5.30
CA TYR A 60 17.61 18.81 -5.92
C TYR A 60 18.08 17.40 -5.58
N TYR A 61 17.11 16.52 -5.38
CA TYR A 61 17.27 15.07 -5.39
C TYR A 61 16.44 14.53 -6.54
N GLU A 62 17.05 13.85 -7.49
CA GLU A 62 16.36 13.28 -8.68
C GLU A 62 15.45 14.29 -9.42
N GLY A 63 15.84 15.57 -9.41
CA GLY A 63 15.09 16.64 -10.08
C GLY A 63 13.95 17.26 -9.27
N VAL A 64 13.75 16.87 -8.00
CA VAL A 64 12.77 17.47 -7.09
C VAL A 64 13.42 18.12 -5.87
N VAL A 65 12.76 19.13 -5.28
CA VAL A 65 13.13 19.68 -3.98
C VAL A 65 12.39 18.90 -2.91
N LEU A 66 13.12 18.20 -2.03
CA LEU A 66 12.50 17.39 -1.00
C LEU A 66 11.94 18.24 0.14
N ASN A 67 10.84 17.79 0.73
CA ASN A 67 10.23 18.36 1.94
C ASN A 67 10.39 17.42 3.14
N THR A 68 11.17 17.80 4.14
CA THR A 68 11.21 17.06 5.41
C THR A 68 10.15 17.61 6.34
N VAL A 69 9.25 16.76 6.80
CA VAL A 69 8.23 17.09 7.78
C VAL A 69 8.44 16.33 9.09
N THR A 70 7.95 16.89 10.18
CA THR A 70 7.69 16.16 11.42
C THR A 70 6.24 16.35 11.83
N THR A 71 5.71 15.43 12.61
CA THR A 71 4.31 15.36 12.94
C THR A 71 4.07 15.19 14.44
N SER A 72 2.87 15.51 14.86
CA SER A 72 2.31 15.09 16.14
C SER A 72 1.10 14.19 15.87
N VAL A 73 0.96 13.14 16.69
CA VAL A 73 -0.13 12.16 16.53
C VAL A 73 -1.29 12.54 17.46
N SER A 74 -2.50 12.41 16.94
CA SER A 74 -3.74 12.56 17.72
C SER A 74 -4.72 11.47 17.33
N THR A 75 -5.59 11.08 18.27
CA THR A 75 -6.69 10.14 18.01
C THR A 75 -7.99 10.92 17.91
N LYS A 76 -8.80 10.64 16.89
CA LYS A 76 -10.11 11.30 16.72
C LYS A 76 -11.11 10.45 15.93
N GLU A 77 -12.39 10.70 16.15
CA GLU A 77 -13.47 10.22 15.30
C GLU A 77 -13.53 11.04 14.00
N ILE A 78 -13.64 10.35 12.86
CA ILE A 78 -13.79 10.99 11.55
C ILE A 78 -14.94 10.39 10.76
N THR A 79 -15.44 11.16 9.80
CA THR A 79 -16.28 10.67 8.72
C THR A 79 -15.63 11.03 7.39
N LEU A 80 -15.24 10.03 6.61
CA LEU A 80 -14.63 10.19 5.30
C LEU A 80 -15.68 10.13 4.21
N PRO A 81 -15.64 11.06 3.23
CA PRO A 81 -16.59 11.09 2.14
C PRO A 81 -16.43 9.88 1.21
N ARG A 82 -17.48 9.60 0.44
CA ARG A 82 -17.40 8.65 -0.68
C ARG A 82 -16.28 9.05 -1.63
N GLY A 83 -15.44 8.08 -2.00
CA GLY A 83 -14.28 8.31 -2.88
C GLY A 83 -12.94 8.22 -2.15
N SER A 84 -12.94 8.26 -0.81
CA SER A 84 -11.76 7.88 -0.03
C SER A 84 -11.39 6.40 -0.26
N PHE A 85 -10.10 6.09 -0.08
CA PHE A 85 -9.53 4.77 -0.31
C PHE A 85 -9.22 4.08 1.01
N TRP A 86 -9.55 2.79 1.10
CA TRP A 86 -9.12 1.94 2.22
C TRP A 86 -7.96 1.05 1.79
N VAL A 87 -6.78 1.31 2.35
CA VAL A 87 -5.57 0.51 2.11
C VAL A 87 -5.45 -0.55 3.20
N SER A 88 -5.83 -1.79 2.90
CA SER A 88 -5.68 -2.88 3.87
C SER A 88 -4.21 -3.28 4.01
N ALA A 89 -3.71 -3.35 5.24
CA ALA A 89 -2.38 -3.92 5.55
C ALA A 89 -2.37 -5.46 5.53
N LYS A 90 -3.51 -6.13 5.36
CA LYS A 90 -3.61 -7.61 5.27
C LYS A 90 -3.29 -8.11 3.86
N GLN A 91 -2.14 -7.68 3.33
CA GLN A 91 -1.67 -8.06 2.00
C GLN A 91 -0.14 -8.16 1.95
N LYS A 92 0.38 -8.95 1.01
CA LYS A 92 1.82 -9.22 0.88
C LYS A 92 2.68 -7.94 0.75
N ASN A 93 2.14 -6.91 0.10
CA ASN A 93 2.87 -5.68 -0.21
C ASN A 93 2.55 -4.53 0.77
N ALA A 94 2.03 -4.82 1.97
CA ALA A 94 1.68 -3.79 2.95
C ALA A 94 2.85 -2.87 3.33
N GLY A 95 4.09 -3.38 3.28
CA GLY A 95 5.30 -2.57 3.49
C GLY A 95 5.38 -1.35 2.56
N LEU A 96 4.91 -1.45 1.31
CA LEU A 96 4.90 -0.31 0.39
C LEU A 96 3.96 0.79 0.88
N ALA A 97 2.83 0.44 1.49
CA ALA A 97 1.92 1.44 2.05
C ALA A 97 2.57 2.16 3.24
N PHE A 98 3.28 1.45 4.12
CA PHE A 98 3.97 2.09 5.25
C PHE A 98 5.16 2.95 4.83
N VAL A 99 5.83 2.62 3.73
CA VAL A 99 6.89 3.47 3.18
C VAL A 99 6.31 4.70 2.49
N CYS A 100 5.30 4.52 1.64
CA CYS A 100 4.77 5.59 0.79
C CYS A 100 3.65 6.41 1.41
N LEU A 101 3.11 6.05 2.57
CA LEU A 101 2.01 6.79 3.21
C LEU A 101 2.29 7.26 4.64
N GLU A 102 3.37 6.87 5.31
CA GLU A 102 3.74 7.40 6.64
C GLU A 102 4.55 8.71 6.51
N PRO A 103 4.10 9.84 7.08
CA PRO A 103 4.58 11.18 6.72
C PRO A 103 6.06 11.46 7.00
N GLU A 104 6.72 10.69 7.88
CA GLU A 104 8.11 10.92 8.31
C GLU A 104 9.13 9.90 7.76
N ASN A 105 8.73 9.08 6.77
CA ASN A 105 9.66 8.15 6.12
C ASN A 105 10.54 8.86 5.06
N ILE A 106 11.61 8.23 4.59
CA ILE A 106 12.54 8.81 3.61
C ILE A 106 11.99 8.78 2.17
N ASP A 107 11.27 7.72 1.79
CA ASP A 107 10.72 7.50 0.44
C ASP A 107 9.20 7.74 0.40
N ILE A 108 8.76 8.87 0.96
CA ILE A 108 7.36 9.19 1.22
C ILE A 108 6.80 10.24 0.24
N TYR A 109 5.51 10.14 -0.11
CA TYR A 109 4.84 11.09 -1.01
C TYR A 109 4.88 12.56 -0.55
N VAL A 110 4.92 12.82 0.76
CA VAL A 110 5.08 14.18 1.30
C VAL A 110 6.43 14.76 0.92
N SER A 111 7.51 13.97 1.05
CA SER A 111 8.87 14.41 0.73
C SER A 111 9.02 14.81 -0.71
N PHE A 112 8.34 14.12 -1.63
CA PHE A 112 8.37 14.43 -3.06
C PHE A 112 7.31 15.46 -3.49
N GLY A 113 6.57 16.05 -2.54
CA GLY A 113 5.53 17.04 -2.82
C GLY A 113 4.30 16.49 -3.55
N ILE A 114 4.15 15.16 -3.63
CA ILE A 114 2.99 14.50 -4.25
C ILE A 114 1.74 14.71 -3.38
N VAL A 115 1.91 14.64 -2.05
CA VAL A 115 0.92 15.11 -1.09
C VAL A 115 1.45 16.41 -0.48
N PRO A 116 1.05 17.57 -1.02
CA PRO A 116 1.54 18.85 -0.52
C PRO A 116 0.94 19.14 0.85
N VAL A 117 1.79 19.59 1.79
CA VAL A 117 1.39 19.98 3.15
C VAL A 117 2.24 21.13 3.65
N GLU A 118 1.70 21.88 4.60
CA GLU A 118 2.36 22.95 5.34
C GLU A 118 2.21 22.72 6.85
N VAL A 119 2.96 23.50 7.65
CA VAL A 119 2.82 23.49 9.11
C VAL A 119 1.36 23.79 9.49
N ALA A 120 0.88 23.09 10.53
CA ALA A 120 -0.51 23.12 11.01
C ALA A 120 -1.55 22.49 10.08
N ASN A 121 -1.15 21.91 8.94
CA ASN A 121 -2.03 21.02 8.19
C ASN A 121 -2.21 19.68 8.94
N GLU A 122 -3.36 19.06 8.73
CA GLU A 122 -3.55 17.65 9.01
C GLU A 122 -3.22 16.83 7.77
N TYR A 123 -2.41 15.79 7.94
CA TYR A 123 -2.01 14.92 6.85
C TYR A 123 -3.18 14.02 6.42
N PRO A 124 -3.53 13.93 5.11
CA PRO A 124 -4.76 13.27 4.64
C PRO A 124 -4.66 11.74 4.57
N VAL A 125 -3.81 11.12 5.39
CA VAL A 125 -3.73 9.67 5.56
C VAL A 125 -3.97 9.36 7.04
N PHE A 126 -4.96 8.51 7.28
CA PHE A 126 -5.41 8.14 8.62
C PHE A 126 -5.14 6.67 8.87
N LYS A 127 -4.77 6.32 10.10
CA LYS A 127 -4.59 4.92 10.53
C LYS A 127 -5.77 4.51 11.39
N LYS A 128 -6.42 3.40 11.03
CA LYS A 128 -7.48 2.85 11.87
C LYS A 128 -6.87 2.31 13.17
N VAL A 129 -7.37 2.80 14.31
CA VAL A 129 -7.12 2.26 15.65
C VAL A 129 -7.79 0.90 15.81
#